data_AF-A0A9P4GCA7-F1
#
_entry.id   AF-A0A9P4GCA7-F1
#
_cell.length_a   1.000
_cell.length_b   1.000
_cell.length_c   1.000
_cell.angle_alpha   90.00
_cell.angle_beta   90.00
_cell.angle_gamma   90.00
#
_symmetry.space_group_name_H-M   'P 1'
#
loop_
_entity.id
_entity.type
_entity.pdbx_description
1 polymer ?
#
loop_
_entity_poly.entity_id
_entity_poly.type
_entity_poly.pdbx_seq_one_letter_code
_entity_poly.pdbx_strand_id
1 'polypeptide(L)'
;MAATGSDTAILAVEAQLKDIVQNLYNLIVQSFDHHGSKTQEAMKREIQSLVQNLVKLSRTAPSVHIDIPPEVTTYVENSRNPDIFTREFVETVQRMNQMLKGRADAYRLLQEQLAWQLTNAMPELKDDIAGVLKATGGNVRA
;
A
#
# COMPACT_ATOMS: atom_id res chain seq x y z
N MET A 1 19.48 15.16 3.12
CA MET A 1 18.56 14.79 2.02
C MET A 1 17.45 15.83 2.02
N ALA A 2 17.36 16.66 0.97
CA ALA A 2 16.33 17.70 0.92
C ALA A 2 14.96 17.04 0.72
N ALA A 3 13.98 17.41 1.56
CA ALA A 3 12.61 16.93 1.46
C ALA A 3 12.07 17.22 0.05
N THR A 4 11.47 16.21 -0.58
CA THR A 4 10.85 16.39 -1.90
C THR A 4 9.63 17.31 -1.76
N GLY A 5 9.22 17.98 -2.84
CA GLY A 5 8.08 18.92 -2.78
C GLY A 5 6.79 18.28 -2.21
N SER A 6 6.59 16.98 -2.44
CA SER A 6 5.50 16.19 -1.86
C SER A 6 5.60 16.05 -0.34
N ASP A 7 6.80 15.83 0.22
CA ASP A 7 6.99 15.70 1.67
C ASP A 7 6.61 16.99 2.40
N THR A 8 6.92 18.14 1.80
CA THR A 8 6.57 19.44 2.37
C THR A 8 5.05 19.69 2.36
N ALA A 9 4.35 19.24 1.32
CA ALA A 9 2.89 19.34 1.23
C ALA A 9 2.20 18.44 2.27
N ILE A 10 2.70 17.21 2.46
CA ILE A 10 2.19 16.27 3.47
C ILE A 10 2.33 16.86 4.87
N LEU A 11 3.52 17.36 5.23
CA LEU A 11 3.77 17.98 6.53
C LEU A 11 2.88 19.21 6.77
N ALA A 12 2.65 20.02 5.73
CA ALA A 12 1.77 21.18 5.82
C ALA A 12 0.31 20.78 6.05
N VAL A 13 -0.17 19.73 5.37
CA VAL A 13 -1.52 19.19 5.57
C VAL A 13 -1.67 18.55 6.96
N GLU A 14 -0.65 17.80 7.41
CA GLU A 14 -0.63 17.19 8.74
C GLU A 14 -0.72 18.24 9.85
N ALA A 15 0.04 19.34 9.74
CA ALA A 15 -0.02 20.44 10.70
C ALA A 15 -1.42 21.08 10.73
N GLN A 16 -2.03 21.32 9.56
CA GLN A 16 -3.40 21.86 9.48
C GLN A 16 -4.43 20.91 10.09
N LEU A 17 -4.25 19.59 9.92
CA LEU A 17 -5.12 18.58 10.54
C LEU A 17 -5.03 18.63 12.08
N LYS A 18 -3.81 18.75 12.62
CA LYS A 18 -3.58 18.86 14.07
C LYS A 18 -4.22 20.13 14.64
N ASP A 19 -4.11 21.25 13.95
CA ASP A 19 -4.76 22.50 14.35
C ASP A 19 -6.29 22.36 14.41
N ILE A 20 -6.90 21.67 13.43
CA ILE A 20 -8.35 21.40 13.43
C ILE A 20 -8.76 20.52 14.62
N VAL A 21 -8.01 19.45 14.91
CA VAL A 21 -8.26 18.57 16.06
C VAL A 21 -8.15 19.36 17.37
N GLN A 22 -7.16 20.24 17.49
CA GLN A 22 -7.00 21.11 18.66
C GLN A 22 -8.17 22.09 18.81
N ASN A 23 -8.63 22.71 17.72
CA ASN A 23 -9.79 23.60 17.75
C ASN A 23 -11.05 22.86 18.21
N LEU A 24 -11.28 21.63 17.73
CA LEU A 24 -12.39 20.78 18.16
C LEU A 24 -12.30 20.42 19.64
N TYR A 25 -11.11 20.06 20.12
CA TYR A 25 -10.87 19.78 21.53
C TYR A 25 -11.17 21.01 22.41
N ASN A 26 -10.65 22.19 22.04
CA ASN A 26 -10.88 23.44 22.75
C ASN A 26 -12.37 23.78 22.83
N LEU A 27 -13.13 23.55 21.74
CA LEU A 27 -14.57 23.76 21.72
C LEU A 27 -15.31 22.83 22.69
N ILE A 28 -14.93 21.55 22.76
CA ILE A 28 -15.51 20.59 23.71
C ILE A 28 -15.25 21.05 25.15
N VAL A 29 -14.01 21.43 25.47
CA VAL A 29 -13.64 21.86 26.83
C VAL A 29 -14.35 23.16 27.23
N GLN A 30 -14.38 24.17 26.36
CA GLN A 30 -15.06 25.45 26.61
C GLN A 30 -16.59 25.29 26.71
N SER A 31 -17.17 24.34 25.98
CA SER A 31 -18.59 24.02 26.11
C SER A 31 -18.94 23.37 27.43
N PHE A 32 -18.00 22.63 28.03
CA PHE A 32 -18.20 21.98 29.33
C PHE A 32 -18.05 22.98 30.49
N ASP A 33 -17.09 23.90 30.41
CA ASP A 33 -16.78 24.90 31.45
C ASP A 33 -17.38 26.29 31.12
N HIS A 34 -18.72 26.35 31.05
CA HIS A 34 -19.43 27.54 30.59
C HIS A 34 -19.56 28.63 31.66
N HIS A 35 -18.69 29.65 31.59
CA HIS A 35 -18.69 30.83 32.48
C HIS A 35 -19.46 32.04 31.93
N GLY A 36 -20.51 31.82 31.13
CA GLY A 36 -21.38 32.89 30.62
C GLY A 36 -20.85 33.59 29.36
N SER A 37 -21.00 34.93 29.27
CA SER A 37 -20.80 35.70 28.03
C SER A 37 -19.38 35.64 27.47
N LYS A 38 -18.36 35.61 28.33
CA LYS A 38 -16.95 35.50 27.92
C LYS A 38 -16.66 34.16 27.21
N THR A 39 -17.26 33.07 27.69
CA THR A 39 -17.12 31.76 27.05
C THR A 39 -17.84 31.71 25.70
N GLN A 40 -18.97 32.41 25.54
CA GLN A 40 -19.64 32.50 24.24
C GLN A 40 -18.82 33.25 23.18
N GLU A 41 -18.18 34.36 23.56
CA GLU A 41 -17.30 35.08 22.64
C GLU A 41 -16.04 34.29 22.28
N ALA A 42 -15.49 33.50 23.22
CA ALA A 42 -14.38 32.60 22.97
C ALA A 42 -14.78 31.47 22.00
N MET A 43 -15.91 30.78 22.24
CA MET A 43 -16.44 29.76 21.34
C MET A 43 -16.69 30.30 19.92
N LYS A 44 -17.26 31.51 19.80
CA LYS A 44 -17.52 32.12 18.49
C LYS A 44 -16.21 32.33 17.70
N ARG A 45 -15.15 32.80 18.37
CA ARG A 45 -13.82 32.94 17.77
C ARG A 45 -13.25 31.58 17.35
N GLU A 46 -13.46 30.56 18.16
CA GLU A 46 -12.93 29.22 17.87
C GLU A 46 -13.65 28.51 16.73
N ILE A 47 -14.97 28.70 16.61
CA ILE A 47 -15.74 28.26 15.43
C ILE A 47 -15.24 28.99 14.17
N GLN A 48 -15.00 30.30 14.24
CA GLN A 48 -14.45 31.06 13.11
C GLN A 48 -13.07 30.55 12.70
N SER A 49 -12.18 30.28 13.68
CA SER A 49 -10.86 29.68 13.45
C SER A 49 -10.96 28.30 12.83
N LEU A 50 -11.87 27.44 13.33
CA LEU A 50 -12.12 26.11 12.78
C LEU A 50 -12.57 26.16 11.32
N VAL A 51 -13.50 27.04 10.97
CA VAL A 51 -13.97 27.21 9.59
C VAL A 51 -12.83 27.69 8.68
N GLN A 52 -12.02 28.64 9.12
CA GLN A 52 -10.85 29.10 8.35
C GLN A 52 -9.84 27.98 8.12
N ASN A 53 -9.56 27.17 9.15
CA ASN A 53 -8.65 26.04 9.05
C ASN A 53 -9.19 24.95 8.11
N LEU A 54 -10.48 24.64 8.15
CA LEU A 54 -11.11 23.70 7.22
C LEU A 54 -11.06 24.18 5.76
N VAL A 55 -11.30 25.47 5.51
CA VAL A 55 -11.18 26.05 4.16
C VAL A 55 -9.73 26.00 3.67
N LYS A 56 -8.77 26.28 4.56
CA LYS A 56 -7.34 26.18 4.24
C LYS A 56 -6.93 24.74 3.91
N LEU A 57 -7.42 23.77 4.69
CA LEU A 57 -7.21 22.34 4.45
C LEU A 57 -7.79 21.91 3.10
N SER A 58 -9.03 22.30 2.79
CA SER A 58 -9.68 21.96 1.51
C SER A 58 -8.89 22.46 0.29
N ARG A 59 -8.17 23.59 0.42
CA ARG A 59 -7.30 24.14 -0.64
C ARG A 59 -5.91 23.47 -0.68
N THR A 60 -5.40 23.03 0.46
CA THR A 60 -4.06 22.45 0.57
C THR A 60 -4.06 20.95 0.29
N ALA A 61 -5.12 20.23 0.67
CA ALA A 61 -5.23 18.78 0.50
C ALA A 61 -4.99 18.29 -0.95
N PRO A 62 -5.47 18.95 -2.02
CA PRO A 62 -5.18 18.55 -3.39
C PRO A 62 -3.71 18.64 -3.82
N SER A 63 -2.86 19.34 -3.05
CA SER A 63 -1.41 19.39 -3.30
C SER A 63 -0.68 18.12 -2.86
N VAL A 64 -1.34 17.24 -2.10
CA VAL A 64 -0.81 15.92 -1.74
C VAL A 64 -1.21 14.93 -2.85
N HIS A 65 -0.22 14.53 -3.65
CA HIS A 65 -0.39 13.55 -4.71
C HIS A 65 0.04 12.17 -4.22
N ILE A 66 -0.87 11.47 -3.55
CA ILE A 66 -0.67 10.09 -3.09
C ILE A 66 -1.89 9.26 -3.47
N ASP A 67 -1.67 8.16 -4.16
CA ASP A 67 -2.70 7.16 -4.41
C ASP A 67 -2.80 6.21 -3.22
N ILE A 68 -3.98 6.13 -2.62
CA ILE A 68 -4.26 5.27 -1.47
C ILE A 68 -5.13 4.11 -1.95
N PRO A 69 -4.69 2.84 -1.76
CA PRO A 69 -5.53 1.69 -2.07
C PRO A 69 -6.84 1.72 -1.27
N PRO A 70 -8.00 1.39 -1.87
CA PRO A 70 -9.29 1.44 -1.18
C PRO A 70 -9.34 0.50 0.04
N GLU A 71 -8.57 -0.59 0.03
CA GLU A 71 -8.43 -1.51 1.16
C GLU A 71 -7.82 -0.82 2.38
N VAL A 72 -6.86 0.10 2.20
CA VAL A 72 -6.25 0.86 3.30
C VAL A 72 -7.28 1.79 3.94
N THR A 73 -8.15 2.43 3.15
CA THR A 73 -9.26 3.24 3.67
C THR A 73 -10.19 2.40 4.56
N THR A 74 -10.47 1.16 4.16
CA THR A 74 -11.31 0.23 4.95
C THR A 74 -10.66 -0.12 6.29
N TYR A 75 -9.32 -0.21 6.36
CA TYR A 75 -8.62 -0.44 7.63
C TYR A 75 -8.79 0.75 8.57
N VAL A 76 -8.65 1.98 8.06
CA VAL A 76 -8.85 3.21 8.84
C VAL A 76 -10.29 3.34 9.34
N GLU A 77 -11.28 3.09 8.49
CA GLU A 77 -12.70 3.13 8.87
C GLU A 77 -13.05 2.13 9.97
N ASN A 78 -12.44 0.94 9.93
CA ASN A 78 -12.61 -0.10 10.95
C ASN A 78 -11.69 0.09 12.17
N SER A 79 -11.03 1.24 12.31
CA SER A 79 -10.07 1.52 13.40
C SER A 79 -8.93 0.50 13.52
N ARG A 80 -8.57 -0.16 12.41
CA ARG A 80 -7.46 -1.11 12.32
C ARG A 80 -6.20 -0.39 11.84
N ASN A 81 -5.03 -0.76 12.38
CA ASN A 81 -3.77 -0.18 11.94
C ASN A 81 -3.51 -0.48 10.44
N PRO A 82 -3.41 0.54 9.56
CA PRO A 82 -3.15 0.36 8.13
C PRO A 82 -1.79 -0.29 7.82
N ASP A 83 -0.81 -0.23 8.72
CA ASP A 83 0.49 -0.91 8.55
C ASP A 83 0.33 -2.43 8.41
N ILE A 84 -0.73 -2.98 8.98
CA ILE A 84 -1.04 -4.41 8.87
C ILE A 84 -1.36 -4.78 7.43
N PHE A 85 -2.04 -3.93 6.66
CA PHE A 85 -2.29 -4.17 5.24
C PHE A 85 -0.97 -4.26 4.47
N THR A 86 -0.05 -3.33 4.69
CA THR A 86 1.28 -3.34 4.05
C THR A 86 2.04 -4.62 4.39
N ARG A 87 2.01 -5.07 5.65
CA ARG A 87 2.63 -6.33 6.07
C ARG A 87 2.00 -7.53 5.37
N GLU A 88 0.67 -7.64 5.39
CA GLU A 88 -0.08 -8.74 4.75
C GLU A 88 0.15 -8.77 3.24
N PHE A 89 0.28 -7.60 2.61
CA PHE A 89 0.59 -7.46 1.19
C PHE A 89 1.98 -8.03 0.86
N VAL A 90 3.01 -7.61 1.61
CA VAL A 90 4.39 -8.12 1.43
C VAL A 90 4.46 -9.63 1.65
N GLU A 91 3.81 -10.13 2.71
CA GLU A 91 3.75 -11.57 3.01
C GLU A 91 3.05 -12.36 1.88
N THR A 92 1.98 -11.80 1.33
CA THR A 92 1.25 -12.41 0.20
C THR A 92 2.10 -12.43 -1.07
N VAL A 93 2.77 -11.32 -1.40
CA VAL A 93 3.67 -11.24 -2.55
C VAL A 93 4.82 -12.24 -2.43
N GLN A 94 5.43 -12.33 -1.25
CA GLN A 94 6.51 -13.30 -0.98
C GLN A 94 6.02 -14.74 -1.17
N ARG A 95 4.87 -15.09 -0.58
CA ARG A 95 4.27 -16.43 -0.71
C ARG A 95 3.96 -16.75 -2.17
N MET A 96 3.39 -15.79 -2.91
CA MET A 96 3.02 -15.98 -4.31
C MET A 96 4.26 -16.14 -5.20
N ASN A 97 5.32 -15.37 -4.97
CA ASN A 97 6.60 -15.52 -5.66
C ASN A 97 7.21 -16.91 -5.43
N GLN A 98 7.29 -17.35 -4.17
CA GLN A 98 7.79 -18.70 -3.84
C GLN A 98 6.95 -19.80 -4.49
N MET A 99 5.62 -19.66 -4.46
CA MET A 99 4.71 -20.60 -5.12
C MET A 99 4.94 -20.65 -6.63
N LEU A 100 5.06 -19.49 -7.30
CA LEU A 100 5.31 -19.41 -8.74
C LEU A 100 6.65 -20.03 -9.10
N LYS A 101 7.70 -19.75 -8.33
CA LYS A 101 9.01 -20.38 -8.50
C LYS A 101 8.93 -21.90 -8.34
N GLY A 102 8.29 -22.39 -7.27
CA GLY A 102 8.12 -23.82 -7.05
C GLY A 102 7.34 -24.53 -8.17
N ARG A 103 6.31 -23.87 -8.72
CA ARG A 103 5.58 -24.38 -9.90
C ARG A 103 6.46 -24.42 -11.14
N ALA A 104 7.22 -23.36 -11.41
CA ALA A 104 8.15 -23.32 -12.54
C ALA A 104 9.20 -24.43 -12.44
N ASP A 105 9.79 -24.63 -11.26
CA ASP A 105 10.77 -25.69 -11.00
C ASP A 105 10.15 -27.09 -11.16
N ALA A 106 8.91 -27.30 -10.70
CA ALA A 106 8.20 -28.57 -10.85
C ALA A 106 7.88 -28.89 -12.33
N TYR A 107 7.44 -27.90 -13.11
CA TYR A 107 7.23 -28.07 -14.54
C TYR A 107 8.53 -28.36 -15.29
N ARG A 108 9.64 -27.73 -14.89
CA ARG A 108 10.96 -28.01 -15.45
C ARG A 108 11.40 -29.45 -15.16
N LEU A 109 11.19 -29.94 -13.93
CA LEU A 109 11.49 -31.32 -13.57
C LEU A 109 10.63 -32.33 -14.37
N LEU A 110 9.34 -32.04 -14.54
CA LEU A 110 8.45 -32.86 -15.37
C LEU A 110 8.94 -32.90 -16.82
N GLN A 111 9.31 -31.75 -17.38
CA GLN A 111 9.83 -31.64 -18.73
C GLN A 111 11.12 -32.47 -18.90
N GLU A 112 12.07 -32.35 -17.98
CA GLU A 112 13.33 -33.12 -17.98
C GLU A 112 13.06 -34.63 -17.92
N GLN A 113 12.13 -35.07 -17.06
CA GLN A 113 11.78 -36.48 -16.93
C GLN A 113 11.10 -37.03 -18.18
N LEU A 114 10.16 -36.27 -18.77
CA LEU A 114 9.51 -36.67 -20.01
C LEU A 114 10.51 -36.77 -21.18
N ALA A 115 11.41 -35.78 -21.28
CA ALA A 115 12.46 -35.80 -22.28
C ALA A 115 13.36 -37.03 -22.17
N TRP A 116 13.77 -37.38 -20.95
CA TRP A 116 14.60 -38.56 -20.69
C TRP A 116 13.88 -39.86 -21.09
N GLN A 117 12.61 -40.02 -20.71
CA GLN A 117 11.82 -41.20 -21.06
C GLN A 117 11.64 -41.33 -22.57
N LEU A 118 11.31 -40.23 -23.26
CA LEU A 118 11.12 -40.22 -24.71
C LEU A 118 12.43 -40.51 -25.47
N THR A 119 13.54 -39.94 -25.01
CA THR A 119 14.90 -40.18 -25.53
C THR A 119 15.30 -41.66 -25.45
N ASN A 120 14.86 -42.36 -24.40
CA ASN A 120 15.12 -43.79 -24.21
C ASN A 120 14.16 -44.69 -25.00
N ALA A 121 12.88 -44.30 -25.10
CA ALA A 121 11.87 -45.07 -25.81
C ALA A 121 11.96 -44.93 -27.33
N MET A 122 12.39 -43.77 -27.83
CA MET A 122 12.47 -43.42 -29.26
C MET A 122 13.81 -42.71 -29.57
N PRO A 123 14.90 -43.47 -29.73
CA PRO A 123 16.23 -42.90 -29.94
C PRO A 123 16.37 -42.03 -31.20
N GLU A 124 15.54 -42.26 -32.21
CA GLU A 124 15.51 -41.50 -33.46
C GLU A 124 15.03 -40.06 -33.31
N LEU A 125 14.29 -39.74 -32.23
CA LEU A 125 13.76 -38.39 -31.94
C LEU A 125 14.66 -37.55 -31.02
N LYS A 126 15.86 -38.05 -30.68
CA LYS A 126 16.76 -37.40 -29.71
C LYS A 126 17.10 -35.95 -30.06
N ASP A 127 17.43 -35.70 -31.33
CA ASP A 127 17.84 -34.37 -31.79
C ASP A 127 16.68 -33.39 -31.77
N ASP A 128 15.47 -33.85 -32.11
CA ASP A 128 14.24 -33.04 -32.06
C ASP A 128 13.86 -32.70 -30.61
N ILE A 129 13.93 -33.68 -29.70
CA ILE A 129 13.67 -33.49 -28.26
C ILE A 129 14.67 -32.49 -27.66
N ALA A 130 15.96 -32.60 -28.01
CA ALA A 130 17.00 -31.67 -27.58
C ALA A 130 16.74 -30.24 -28.12
N GLY A 131 16.26 -30.13 -29.37
CA GLY A 131 15.84 -28.86 -29.96
C GLY A 131 14.70 -28.19 -29.19
N VAL A 132 13.66 -28.94 -28.84
CA VAL A 132 12.51 -28.43 -28.06
C VAL A 132 12.91 -27.99 -26.66
N LEU A 133 13.76 -28.76 -25.96
CA LEU A 133 14.26 -28.40 -24.64
C LEU A 133 15.05 -27.10 -24.67
N LYS A 134 15.96 -26.96 -25.63
CA LYS A 134 16.76 -25.75 -25.80
C LYS A 134 15.88 -24.53 -26.12
N ALA A 135 14.86 -24.70 -26.96
CA ALA A 135 13.90 -23.63 -27.30
C ALA A 135 13.03 -23.20 -26.11
N THR A 136 12.79 -24.10 -25.15
CA THR A 136 11.98 -23.84 -23.95
C THR A 136 12.82 -23.51 -22.71
N GLY A 137 14.15 -23.39 -22.85
CA GLY A 137 15.07 -23.05 -21.75
C GLY A 137 15.41 -24.22 -20.82
N GLY A 138 15.03 -25.45 -21.17
CA GLY A 138 15.41 -26.68 -20.49
C GLY A 138 16.74 -27.25 -21.01
N ASN A 139 17.38 -28.11 -20.21
CA ASN A 139 18.56 -28.86 -20.62
C ASN A 139 18.29 -30.37 -20.51
N VAL A 140 18.76 -31.13 -21.50
CA VAL A 140 18.87 -32.59 -21.35
C VAL A 140 20.02 -32.84 -20.38
N ARG A 141 19.74 -33.41 -19.20
CA ARG A 141 20.80 -34.05 -18.43
C ARG A 141 21.22 -35.29 -19.22
N ALA A 142 22.42 -35.22 -19.80
CA ALA A 142 23.10 -36.35 -20.43
C ALA A 142 23.33 -37.48 -19.41
#